data_AF-T1PDA3-F1
#
_entry.id   AF-T1PDA3-F1
#
_cell.length_a   1.000
_cell.length_b   1.000
_cell.length_c   1.000
_cell.angle_alpha   90.00
_cell.angle_beta   90.00
_cell.angle_gamma   90.00
#
_symmetry.space_group_name_H-M   'P 1'
#
loop_
_entity.id
_entity.type
_entity.pdbx_description
1 polymer ?
#
loop_
_entity_poly.entity_id
_entity_poly.type
_entity_poly.pdbx_seq_one_letter_code
_entity_poly.pdbx_strand_id
1 'polypeptide(L)'
;MTVTIEKANEDKQHLLDLLKNQTSIIDSTINIIRKDEDTIQRNFGNIQVEMNLLANKVKKEEDVEKATQSIMFLTAQLMLLSSRLKHIEDNLIDVLTDAHHGRISPLLLTPHQLLQELQTIKAHIPPSRALPIREDNVPDFFKLMKSKGRVMKNHIIFEIRLPLVDLQQYDLFKMVPVPMLRSGRFISIALKSTLLAANVHRDEFISLTAEEMKSCIHTTNDVYICDNQTKFNKGDRSHLCEVNFILNKSSEACDLESTMHHQTWRQMEQKYKWMFTLVNSTELSFVCGTKMTHLEVQGAGTLEIGPDCILKDNTFAIYGHYENKTTVHTSYLRLKPLDSIISSSKLVLLNKTLNSTYETHASELVTLHQQLKTIEIGHLLQLMKSTAIHHHIISYLALCIGIGVAIYVTVKFCHHTTSNNNVNPTPIPRQSVSSSYVIDQTVS
;
A
#
# COMPACT_ATOMS: atom_id res chain seq x y z
N MET A 1 -13.07 -24.86 0.76
CA MET A 1 -13.68 -23.83 1.62
C MET A 1 -14.70 -22.99 0.87
N THR A 2 -14.33 -22.26 -0.20
CA THR A 2 -15.29 -21.45 -1.00
C THR A 2 -16.43 -22.25 -1.61
N VAL A 3 -16.17 -23.44 -2.16
CA VAL A 3 -17.21 -24.39 -2.64
C VAL A 3 -18.09 -24.92 -1.50
N THR A 4 -17.57 -24.95 -0.27
CA THR A 4 -18.28 -25.43 0.93
C THR A 4 -19.24 -24.36 1.45
N ILE A 5 -18.91 -23.07 1.32
CA ILE A 5 -19.76 -21.93 1.71
C ILE A 5 -21.00 -21.83 0.80
N GLU A 6 -20.84 -22.07 -0.50
CA GLU A 6 -21.97 -22.12 -1.45
C GLU A 6 -22.97 -23.21 -1.06
N LYS A 7 -22.47 -24.44 -0.88
CA LYS A 7 -23.30 -25.56 -0.47
C LYS A 7 -23.93 -25.34 0.91
N ALA A 8 -23.23 -24.68 1.82
CA ALA A 8 -23.75 -24.31 3.14
C ALA A 8 -24.85 -23.24 3.11
N ASN A 9 -24.80 -22.30 2.17
CA ASN A 9 -25.82 -21.28 2.00
C ASN A 9 -27.10 -21.85 1.36
N GLU A 10 -26.97 -22.86 0.50
CA GLU A 10 -28.09 -23.58 -0.10
C GLU A 10 -28.68 -24.67 0.85
N ASP A 11 -27.87 -25.34 1.67
CA ASP A 11 -28.26 -26.54 2.45
C ASP A 11 -28.50 -26.34 3.98
N LYS A 12 -29.08 -25.20 4.42
CA LYS A 12 -29.52 -24.85 5.81
C LYS A 12 -28.54 -24.05 6.68
N GLN A 13 -29.13 -23.14 7.48
CA GLN A 13 -28.50 -22.32 8.54
C GLN A 13 -27.50 -23.05 9.44
N HIS A 14 -27.71 -24.34 9.72
CA HIS A 14 -26.80 -25.14 10.55
C HIS A 14 -25.37 -25.26 9.98
N LEU A 15 -25.21 -25.33 8.65
CA LEU A 15 -23.88 -25.36 8.03
C LEU A 15 -23.21 -23.99 8.09
N LEU A 16 -23.98 -22.90 7.98
CA LEU A 16 -23.47 -21.54 8.19
C LEU A 16 -23.05 -21.33 9.65
N ASP A 17 -23.78 -21.87 10.62
CA ASP A 17 -23.41 -21.78 12.04
C ASP A 17 -22.13 -22.58 12.36
N LEU A 18 -21.95 -23.76 11.74
CA LEU A 18 -20.70 -24.52 11.82
C LEU A 18 -19.52 -23.77 11.19
N LEU A 19 -19.73 -23.10 10.06
CA LEU A 19 -18.71 -22.29 9.40
C LEU A 19 -18.36 -21.04 10.20
N LYS A 20 -19.35 -20.37 10.81
CA LYS A 20 -19.14 -19.24 11.73
C LYS A 20 -18.32 -19.63 12.95
N ASN A 21 -18.45 -20.87 13.41
CA ASN A 21 -17.67 -21.37 14.55
C ASN A 21 -16.19 -21.64 14.19
N GLN A 22 -15.84 -21.72 12.90
CA GLN A 22 -14.47 -21.97 12.42
C GLN A 22 -13.84 -20.77 11.68
N THR A 23 -14.66 -19.84 11.19
CA THR A 23 -14.25 -18.69 10.37
C THR A 23 -15.21 -17.52 10.56
N SER A 24 -14.70 -16.29 10.60
CA SER A 24 -15.58 -15.12 10.58
C SER A 24 -16.13 -14.88 9.17
N ILE A 25 -17.42 -14.56 9.07
CA ILE A 25 -18.13 -14.26 7.83
C ILE A 25 -18.67 -12.85 7.93
N ILE A 26 -18.23 -11.99 7.01
CA ILE A 26 -18.57 -10.57 6.99
C ILE A 26 -19.38 -10.30 5.72
N ASP A 27 -20.54 -9.65 5.87
CA ASP A 27 -21.32 -9.17 4.75
C ASP A 27 -20.82 -7.79 4.28
N SER A 28 -19.96 -7.80 3.25
CA SER A 28 -19.40 -6.59 2.67
C SER A 28 -20.39 -5.81 1.77
N THR A 29 -21.58 -6.36 1.49
CA THR A 29 -22.64 -5.64 0.75
C THR A 29 -23.01 -4.35 1.47
N ILE A 30 -22.95 -4.37 2.81
CA ILE A 30 -23.19 -3.22 3.68
C ILE A 30 -22.23 -2.05 3.38
N ASN A 31 -20.98 -2.34 3.04
CA ASN A 31 -19.94 -1.35 2.85
C ASN A 31 -19.93 -0.75 1.44
N ILE A 32 -20.15 -1.58 0.43
CA ILE A 32 -19.99 -1.19 -0.98
C ILE A 32 -21.31 -0.68 -1.57
N ILE A 33 -22.45 -1.28 -1.21
CA ILE A 33 -23.71 -1.13 -1.97
C ILE A 33 -24.85 -0.60 -1.10
N ARG A 34 -25.01 -1.09 0.14
CA ARG A 34 -26.25 -0.90 0.91
C ARG A 34 -26.63 0.56 1.16
N LYS A 35 -25.67 1.45 1.38
CA LYS A 35 -25.94 2.88 1.59
C LYS A 35 -26.55 3.54 0.34
N ASP A 36 -26.13 3.09 -0.83
CA ASP A 36 -26.65 3.58 -2.11
C ASP A 36 -27.94 2.88 -2.51
N GLU A 37 -28.13 1.60 -2.14
CA GLU A 37 -29.35 0.82 -2.41
C GLU A 37 -30.61 1.52 -1.90
N ASP A 38 -30.65 1.92 -0.62
CA ASP A 38 -31.79 2.64 -0.04
C ASP A 38 -32.09 3.94 -0.79
N THR A 39 -31.05 4.63 -1.25
CA THR A 39 -31.21 5.91 -1.96
C THR A 39 -31.64 5.69 -3.40
N ILE A 40 -31.12 4.66 -4.06
CA ILE A 40 -31.54 4.23 -5.39
C ILE A 40 -33.01 3.84 -5.36
N GLN A 41 -33.45 3.09 -4.36
CA GLN A 41 -34.84 2.66 -4.21
C GLN A 41 -35.78 3.85 -3.99
N ARG A 42 -35.40 4.83 -3.16
CA ARG A 42 -36.16 6.09 -3.01
C ARG A 42 -36.24 6.87 -4.32
N ASN A 43 -35.14 7.00 -5.03
CA ASN A 43 -35.10 7.71 -6.32
C ASN A 43 -35.97 7.04 -7.38
N PHE A 44 -35.97 5.70 -7.46
CA PHE A 44 -36.89 4.96 -8.33
C PHE A 44 -38.36 5.20 -7.96
N GLY A 45 -38.70 5.22 -6.67
CA GLY A 45 -40.04 5.57 -6.20
C GLY A 45 -40.47 6.97 -6.66
N ASN A 46 -39.59 7.96 -6.50
CA ASN A 46 -39.86 9.35 -6.92
C ASN A 46 -40.02 9.46 -8.44
N ILE A 47 -39.17 8.79 -9.23
CA ILE A 47 -39.29 8.73 -10.69
C ILE A 47 -40.62 8.11 -11.11
N GLN A 48 -41.05 7.03 -10.46
CA GLN A 48 -42.31 6.37 -10.79
C GLN A 48 -43.51 7.29 -10.55
N VAL A 49 -43.50 8.03 -9.43
CA VAL A 49 -44.55 9.01 -9.11
C VAL A 49 -44.59 10.13 -10.15
N GLU A 50 -43.45 10.73 -10.48
CA GLU A 50 -43.38 11.82 -11.45
C GLU A 50 -43.69 11.36 -12.88
N MET A 51 -43.30 10.15 -13.28
CA MET A 51 -43.68 9.57 -14.56
C MET A 51 -45.20 9.40 -14.70
N ASN A 52 -45.88 8.96 -13.62
CA ASN A 52 -47.34 8.85 -13.61
C ASN A 52 -48.01 10.24 -13.69
N LEU A 53 -47.47 11.24 -13.00
CA LEU A 53 -47.97 12.62 -13.06
C LEU A 53 -47.79 13.22 -14.46
N LEU A 54 -46.62 13.01 -15.08
CA LEU A 54 -46.34 13.45 -16.44
C LEU A 54 -47.28 12.77 -17.44
N ALA A 55 -47.47 11.45 -17.36
CA ALA A 55 -48.38 10.70 -18.23
C ALA A 55 -49.82 11.23 -18.15
N ASN A 56 -50.28 11.60 -16.95
CA ASN A 56 -51.62 12.18 -16.76
C ASN A 56 -51.73 13.62 -17.28
N LYS A 57 -50.69 14.45 -17.14
CA LYS A 57 -50.66 15.82 -17.66
C LYS A 57 -50.60 15.85 -19.20
N VAL A 58 -49.78 14.99 -19.79
CA VAL A 58 -49.67 14.85 -21.26
C VAL A 58 -51.00 14.38 -21.87
N LYS A 59 -51.72 13.45 -21.21
CA LYS A 59 -53.07 13.02 -21.63
C LYS A 59 -54.12 14.13 -21.61
N LYS A 60 -53.93 15.18 -20.81
CA LYS A 60 -54.89 16.29 -20.65
C LYS A 60 -54.55 17.51 -21.51
N GLU A 61 -53.49 17.45 -22.33
CA GLU A 61 -52.97 18.58 -23.13
C GLU A 61 -52.75 19.87 -22.29
N GLU A 62 -52.40 19.72 -21.01
CA GLU A 62 -52.26 20.84 -20.07
C GLU A 62 -50.78 21.28 -19.94
N ASP A 63 -50.53 22.59 -20.04
CA ASP A 63 -49.28 23.32 -19.78
C ASP A 63 -47.97 22.62 -20.18
N VAL A 64 -47.54 22.86 -21.43
CA VAL A 64 -46.24 22.45 -21.99
C VAL A 64 -45.07 22.85 -21.06
N GLU A 65 -45.17 23.97 -20.35
CA GLU A 65 -44.17 24.45 -19.39
C GLU A 65 -44.01 23.50 -18.20
N LYS A 66 -45.12 23.10 -17.55
CA LYS A 66 -45.10 22.17 -16.41
C LYS A 66 -44.67 20.76 -16.83
N ALA A 67 -45.03 20.33 -18.04
CA ALA A 67 -44.54 19.09 -18.62
C ALA A 67 -43.01 19.13 -18.84
N THR A 68 -42.49 20.25 -19.33
CA THR A 68 -41.03 20.46 -19.52
C THR A 68 -40.28 20.45 -18.19
N GLN A 69 -40.81 21.10 -17.15
CA GLN A 69 -40.23 21.05 -15.80
C GLN A 69 -40.21 19.62 -15.22
N SER A 70 -41.28 18.86 -15.42
CA SER A 70 -41.37 17.46 -14.97
C SER A 70 -40.34 16.58 -15.71
N ILE A 71 -40.16 16.80 -17.01
CA ILE A 71 -39.13 16.12 -17.82
C ILE A 71 -37.72 16.47 -17.32
N MET A 72 -37.43 17.75 -17.05
CA MET A 72 -36.13 18.18 -16.51
C MET A 72 -35.85 17.57 -15.14
N PHE A 73 -36.86 17.46 -14.28
CA PHE A 73 -36.72 16.79 -12.99
C PHE A 73 -36.41 15.30 -13.16
N LEU A 74 -37.14 14.61 -14.03
CA LEU A 74 -36.93 13.19 -14.33
C LEU A 74 -35.54 12.92 -14.92
N THR A 75 -35.07 13.78 -15.84
CA THR A 75 -33.71 13.63 -16.41
C THR A 75 -32.64 13.85 -15.35
N ALA A 76 -32.80 14.84 -14.46
CA ALA A 76 -31.87 15.04 -13.35
C ALA A 76 -31.83 13.84 -12.39
N GLN A 77 -32.98 13.25 -12.05
CA GLN A 77 -33.05 12.04 -11.22
C GLN A 77 -32.38 10.84 -11.89
N LEU A 78 -32.59 10.65 -13.20
CA LEU A 78 -31.93 9.61 -13.98
C LEU A 78 -30.41 9.80 -14.04
N MET A 79 -29.93 11.04 -14.18
CA MET A 79 -28.47 11.33 -14.14
C MET A 79 -27.87 11.02 -12.77
N LEU A 80 -28.56 11.37 -11.67
CA LEU A 80 -28.13 11.06 -10.31
C LEU A 80 -28.06 9.54 -10.07
N LEU A 81 -29.06 8.79 -10.54
CA LEU A 81 -29.05 7.33 -10.50
C LEU A 81 -27.91 6.73 -11.32
N SER A 82 -27.72 7.20 -12.55
CA SER A 82 -26.64 6.74 -13.41
C SER A 82 -25.26 6.99 -12.80
N SER A 83 -25.07 8.15 -12.17
CA SER A 83 -23.82 8.49 -11.48
C SER A 83 -23.55 7.57 -10.29
N ARG A 84 -24.60 7.25 -9.49
CA ARG A 84 -24.48 6.32 -8.35
C ARG A 84 -24.18 4.89 -8.80
N LEU A 85 -24.87 4.40 -9.82
CA LEU A 85 -24.61 3.06 -10.37
C LEU A 85 -23.17 2.97 -10.89
N LYS A 86 -22.69 4.01 -11.57
CA LYS A 86 -21.30 4.09 -12.02
C LYS A 86 -20.31 4.09 -10.85
N HIS A 87 -20.58 4.85 -9.79
CA HIS A 87 -19.74 4.86 -8.59
C HIS A 87 -19.68 3.48 -7.91
N ILE A 88 -20.79 2.73 -7.85
CA ILE A 88 -20.81 1.35 -7.36
C ILE A 88 -19.95 0.44 -8.25
N GLU A 89 -20.09 0.57 -9.57
CA GLU A 89 -19.31 -0.20 -10.54
C GLU A 89 -17.80 0.06 -10.38
N ASP A 90 -17.40 1.34 -10.32
CA ASP A 90 -16.01 1.76 -10.13
C ASP A 90 -15.45 1.19 -8.81
N ASN A 91 -16.20 1.27 -7.71
CA ASN A 91 -15.79 0.70 -6.42
C ASN A 91 -15.64 -0.83 -6.46
N LEU A 92 -16.53 -1.54 -7.16
CA LEU A 92 -16.43 -2.99 -7.33
C LEU A 92 -15.20 -3.38 -8.15
N ILE A 93 -14.90 -2.62 -9.21
CA ILE A 93 -13.69 -2.79 -10.01
C ILE A 93 -12.45 -2.61 -9.14
N ASP A 94 -12.41 -1.57 -8.31
CA ASP A 94 -11.28 -1.30 -7.41
C ASP A 94 -11.08 -2.44 -6.41
N VAL A 95 -12.15 -2.89 -5.76
CA VAL A 95 -12.10 -4.01 -4.79
C VAL A 95 -11.61 -5.30 -5.45
N LEU A 96 -12.11 -5.62 -6.64
CA LEU A 96 -11.69 -6.80 -7.40
C LEU A 96 -10.24 -6.68 -7.85
N THR A 97 -9.82 -5.50 -8.27
CA THR A 97 -8.44 -5.21 -8.68
C THR A 97 -7.49 -5.36 -7.49
N ASP A 98 -7.83 -4.83 -6.33
CA ASP A 98 -7.04 -4.99 -5.11
C ASP A 98 -6.91 -6.47 -4.73
N ALA A 99 -8.03 -7.20 -4.71
CA ALA A 99 -8.04 -8.62 -4.37
C ALA A 99 -7.25 -9.47 -5.38
N HIS A 100 -7.26 -9.12 -6.66
CA HIS A 100 -6.42 -9.75 -7.67
C HIS A 100 -4.91 -9.51 -7.40
N HIS A 101 -4.55 -8.33 -6.89
CA HIS A 101 -3.20 -8.06 -6.42
C HIS A 101 -2.89 -8.65 -5.04
N GLY A 102 -3.82 -9.42 -4.45
CA GLY A 102 -3.68 -10.01 -3.13
C GLY A 102 -3.85 -9.00 -1.98
N ARG A 103 -4.34 -7.79 -2.25
CA ARG A 103 -4.50 -6.69 -1.28
C ARG A 103 -5.96 -6.54 -0.88
N ILE A 104 -6.19 -6.18 0.38
CA ILE A 104 -7.55 -5.90 0.85
C ILE A 104 -7.88 -4.44 0.63
N SER A 105 -8.98 -4.21 -0.09
CA SER A 105 -9.56 -2.88 -0.20
C SER A 105 -10.31 -2.50 1.09
N PRO A 106 -10.09 -1.29 1.63
CA PRO A 106 -10.90 -0.77 2.75
C PRO A 106 -12.40 -0.64 2.43
N LEU A 107 -12.76 -0.64 1.14
CA LEU A 107 -14.16 -0.67 0.69
C LEU A 107 -14.82 -2.04 0.98
N LEU A 108 -14.03 -3.11 1.00
CA LEU A 108 -14.49 -4.46 1.32
C LEU A 108 -14.62 -4.66 2.83
N LEU A 109 -13.59 -4.27 3.58
CA LEU A 109 -13.51 -4.39 5.02
C LEU A 109 -13.04 -3.06 5.61
N THR A 110 -13.92 -2.37 6.34
CA THR A 110 -13.57 -1.07 6.92
C THR A 110 -12.60 -1.23 8.11
N PRO A 111 -11.81 -0.19 8.45
CA PRO A 111 -10.95 -0.19 9.63
C PRO A 111 -11.69 -0.56 10.94
N HIS A 112 -12.93 -0.10 11.10
CA HIS A 112 -13.72 -0.37 12.28
C HIS A 112 -14.17 -1.84 12.36
N GLN A 113 -14.64 -2.39 11.23
CA GLN A 113 -15.00 -3.81 11.16
C GLN A 113 -13.78 -4.68 11.41
N LEU A 114 -12.64 -4.36 10.81
CA LEU A 114 -11.40 -5.11 11.05
C LEU A 114 -11.06 -5.17 12.56
N LEU A 115 -11.17 -4.07 13.29
CA LEU A 115 -10.94 -4.07 14.74
C LEU A 115 -11.90 -5.00 15.50
N GLN A 116 -13.19 -5.00 15.15
CA GLN A 116 -14.19 -5.90 15.75
C GLN A 116 -13.87 -7.37 15.45
N GLU A 117 -13.45 -7.65 14.23
CA GLU A 117 -13.06 -8.99 13.80
C GLU A 117 -11.79 -9.47 14.49
N LEU A 118 -10.80 -8.59 14.64
CA LEU A 118 -9.57 -8.88 15.40
C LEU A 118 -9.90 -9.27 16.85
N GLN A 119 -10.85 -8.59 17.49
CA GLN A 119 -11.31 -8.94 18.84
C GLN A 119 -12.02 -10.30 18.89
N THR A 120 -12.80 -10.62 17.86
CA THR A 120 -13.56 -11.88 17.77
C THR A 120 -12.63 -13.07 17.52
N ILE A 121 -11.68 -12.94 16.59
CA ILE A 121 -10.75 -14.03 16.27
C ILE A 121 -9.74 -14.28 17.39
N LYS A 122 -9.44 -13.27 18.23
CA LYS A 122 -8.46 -13.39 19.33
C LYS A 122 -8.76 -14.55 20.28
N ALA A 123 -10.03 -14.80 20.57
CA ALA A 123 -10.45 -15.92 21.42
C ALA A 123 -10.16 -17.31 20.81
N HIS A 124 -9.93 -17.36 19.49
CA HIS A 124 -9.72 -18.59 18.72
C HIS A 124 -8.26 -18.77 18.29
N ILE A 125 -7.37 -17.83 18.60
CA ILE A 125 -5.95 -17.94 18.27
C ILE A 125 -5.31 -19.03 19.15
N PRO A 126 -4.58 -20.01 18.57
CA PRO A 126 -3.88 -21.03 19.34
C PRO A 126 -2.87 -20.41 20.32
N PRO A 127 -2.67 -20.98 21.52
CA PRO A 127 -1.77 -20.42 22.53
C PRO A 127 -0.31 -20.25 22.08
N SER A 128 0.14 -20.99 21.06
CA SER A 128 1.50 -20.92 20.52
C SER A 128 1.69 -19.84 19.45
N ARG A 129 0.64 -19.09 19.10
CA ARG A 129 0.63 -18.10 18.03
C ARG A 129 0.11 -16.76 18.57
N ALA A 130 0.46 -15.68 17.87
CA ALA A 130 -0.04 -14.34 18.18
C ALA A 130 -0.38 -13.56 16.92
N LEU A 131 -1.10 -12.45 17.12
CA LEU A 131 -1.24 -11.43 16.11
C LEU A 131 0.13 -10.77 15.85
N PRO A 132 0.45 -10.47 14.57
CA PRO A 132 1.76 -9.94 14.15
C PRO A 132 2.08 -8.57 14.73
N ILE A 133 1.06 -7.76 14.99
CA ILE A 133 1.18 -6.38 15.43
C ILE A 133 0.09 -6.08 16.46
N ARG A 134 0.26 -4.96 17.17
CA ARG A 134 -0.73 -4.47 18.12
C ARG A 134 -2.00 -4.03 17.39
N GLU A 135 -3.15 -4.29 18.02
CA GLU A 135 -4.49 -4.02 17.48
C GLU A 135 -4.72 -2.52 17.16
N ASP A 136 -4.00 -1.61 17.81
CA ASP A 136 -4.09 -0.17 17.56
C ASP A 136 -3.48 0.28 16.22
N ASN A 137 -2.67 -0.56 15.57
CA ASN A 137 -2.00 -0.24 14.32
C ASN A 137 -2.72 -0.82 13.09
N VAL A 138 -3.98 -0.39 12.90
CA VAL A 138 -4.86 -0.83 11.82
C VAL A 138 -4.23 -0.76 10.41
N PRO A 139 -3.51 0.31 10.02
CA PRO A 139 -2.92 0.40 8.68
C PRO A 139 -1.93 -0.73 8.36
N ASP A 140 -1.14 -1.17 9.35
CA ASP A 140 -0.19 -2.25 9.15
C ASP A 140 -0.89 -3.61 9.00
N PHE A 141 -2.08 -3.81 9.59
CA PHE A 141 -2.88 -5.01 9.34
C PHE A 141 -3.30 -5.12 7.88
N PHE A 142 -3.74 -4.02 7.24
CA PHE A 142 -4.08 -4.01 5.82
C PHE A 142 -2.89 -4.36 4.91
N LYS A 143 -1.65 -4.07 5.34
CA LYS A 143 -0.43 -4.48 4.63
C LYS A 143 -0.11 -5.97 4.79
N LEU A 144 -0.43 -6.53 5.95
CA LEU A 144 -0.12 -7.93 6.32
C LEU A 144 -1.14 -8.92 5.75
N MET A 145 -2.40 -8.51 5.72
CA MET A 145 -3.47 -9.38 5.26
C MET A 145 -3.44 -9.55 3.74
N LYS A 146 -3.82 -10.75 3.30
CA LYS A 146 -3.97 -11.09 1.88
C LYS A 146 -5.42 -11.40 1.58
N SER A 147 -5.91 -10.98 0.43
CA SER A 147 -7.25 -11.36 -0.07
C SER A 147 -7.17 -12.17 -1.34
N LYS A 148 -8.17 -13.01 -1.57
CA LYS A 148 -8.45 -13.64 -2.85
C LYS A 148 -9.94 -13.54 -3.15
N GLY A 149 -10.29 -12.89 -4.24
CA GLY A 149 -11.66 -12.82 -4.72
C GLY A 149 -12.00 -14.02 -5.60
N ARG A 150 -13.20 -14.56 -5.47
CA ARG A 150 -13.78 -15.53 -6.39
C ARG A 150 -15.17 -15.07 -6.81
N VAL A 151 -15.35 -14.85 -8.11
CA VAL A 151 -16.65 -14.53 -8.69
C VAL A 151 -17.44 -15.83 -8.87
N MET A 152 -18.70 -15.79 -8.44
CA MET A 152 -19.68 -16.86 -8.60
C MET A 152 -20.89 -16.30 -9.37
N LYS A 153 -21.90 -17.14 -9.67
CA LYS A 153 -23.04 -16.72 -10.49
C LYS A 153 -23.78 -15.48 -9.96
N ASN A 154 -23.99 -15.40 -8.64
CA ASN A 154 -24.75 -14.33 -7.99
C ASN A 154 -24.00 -13.60 -6.88
N HIS A 155 -22.77 -14.03 -6.54
CA HIS A 155 -22.03 -13.50 -5.40
C HIS A 155 -20.54 -13.44 -5.72
N ILE A 156 -19.82 -12.57 -5.02
CA ILE A 156 -18.37 -12.52 -5.02
C ILE A 156 -17.91 -12.85 -3.60
N ILE A 157 -17.11 -13.90 -3.45
CA ILE A 157 -16.57 -14.32 -2.16
C ILE A 157 -15.12 -13.89 -2.06
N PHE A 158 -14.78 -13.17 -0.99
CA PHE A 158 -13.41 -12.80 -0.68
C PHE A 158 -12.89 -13.65 0.47
N GLU A 159 -11.84 -14.43 0.21
CA GLU A 159 -11.08 -15.10 1.26
C GLU A 159 -10.02 -14.13 1.78
N ILE A 160 -10.17 -13.68 3.03
CA ILE A 160 -9.21 -12.82 3.72
C ILE A 160 -8.35 -13.69 4.65
N ARG A 161 -7.03 -13.58 4.51
CA ARG A 161 -6.05 -14.30 5.34
C ARG A 161 -5.20 -13.31 6.11
N LEU A 162 -5.27 -13.40 7.43
CA LEU A 162 -4.40 -12.69 8.34
C LEU A 162 -3.29 -13.66 8.79
N PRO A 163 -2.00 -13.39 8.52
CA PRO A 163 -0.93 -14.24 9.02
C PRO A 163 -0.85 -14.13 10.54
N LEU A 164 -0.60 -15.27 11.19
CA LEU A 164 -0.23 -15.35 12.60
C LEU A 164 1.28 -15.54 12.72
N VAL A 165 1.88 -15.01 13.78
CA VAL A 165 3.31 -15.16 14.06
C VAL A 165 3.54 -16.11 15.23
N ASP A 166 4.73 -16.70 15.28
CA ASP A 166 5.18 -17.40 16.48
C ASP A 166 5.42 -16.42 17.63
N LEU A 167 5.25 -16.90 18.87
CA LEU A 167 5.55 -16.11 20.06
C LEU A 167 7.05 -15.85 20.25
N GLN A 168 7.89 -16.70 19.66
CA GLN A 168 9.34 -16.60 19.78
C GLN A 168 9.87 -15.49 18.89
N GLN A 169 10.53 -14.52 19.53
CA GLN A 169 11.21 -13.43 18.85
C GLN A 169 12.69 -13.74 18.66
N TYR A 170 13.26 -13.19 17.60
CA TYR A 170 14.67 -13.32 17.27
C TYR A 170 15.28 -11.94 17.11
N ASP A 171 16.40 -11.73 17.76
CA ASP A 171 17.20 -10.53 17.58
C ASP A 171 17.99 -10.68 16.28
N LEU A 172 17.86 -9.70 15.37
CA LEU A 172 18.57 -9.70 14.10
C LEU A 172 19.95 -9.05 14.25
N PHE A 173 20.99 -9.79 13.90
CA PHE A 173 22.37 -9.35 13.92
C PHE A 173 22.90 -9.17 12.50
N LYS A 174 23.43 -7.97 12.21
CA LYS A 174 24.22 -7.71 11.01
C LYS A 174 25.71 -7.78 11.34
N MET A 175 26.39 -8.78 10.81
CA MET A 175 27.81 -8.99 11.01
C MET A 175 28.62 -8.23 9.95
N VAL A 176 29.57 -7.43 10.41
CA VAL A 176 30.50 -6.68 9.54
C VAL A 176 31.92 -6.99 10.00
N PRO A 177 32.72 -7.74 9.21
CA PRO A 177 34.08 -8.08 9.60
C PRO A 177 34.95 -6.82 9.54
N VAL A 178 35.69 -6.57 10.61
CA VAL A 178 36.72 -5.53 10.65
C VAL A 178 38.05 -6.18 10.27
N PRO A 179 38.68 -5.79 9.16
CA PRO A 179 39.95 -6.37 8.75
C PRO A 179 41.08 -5.97 9.69
N MET A 180 42.16 -6.75 9.70
CA MET A 180 43.40 -6.45 10.42
C MET A 180 44.57 -6.36 9.45
N LEU A 181 45.43 -5.34 9.61
CA LEU A 181 46.65 -5.19 8.80
C LEU A 181 47.75 -6.10 9.36
N ARG A 182 48.23 -7.05 8.54
CA ARG A 182 49.36 -7.92 8.86
C ARG A 182 50.26 -8.06 7.62
N SER A 183 51.55 -7.78 7.77
CA SER A 183 52.56 -7.90 6.71
C SER A 183 52.15 -7.21 5.39
N GLY A 184 51.56 -6.01 5.50
CA GLY A 184 51.12 -5.22 4.33
C GLY A 184 49.84 -5.71 3.66
N ARG A 185 49.12 -6.68 4.24
CA ARG A 185 47.85 -7.20 3.72
C ARG A 185 46.76 -7.07 4.77
N PHE A 186 45.54 -6.82 4.32
CA PHE A 186 44.37 -6.89 5.18
C PHE A 186 43.88 -8.33 5.25
N ILE A 187 43.66 -8.82 6.46
CA ILE A 187 43.11 -10.14 6.74
C ILE A 187 41.77 -9.95 7.45
N SER A 188 40.71 -10.54 6.93
CA SER A 188 39.37 -10.51 7.52
C SER A 188 38.76 -11.91 7.58
N ILE A 189 37.83 -12.09 8.51
CA ILE A 189 37.02 -13.31 8.56
C ILE A 189 36.08 -13.32 7.34
N ALA A 190 36.08 -14.43 6.62
CA ALA A 190 35.15 -14.72 5.55
C ALA A 190 33.84 -15.22 6.16
N LEU A 191 32.82 -14.35 6.15
CA LEU A 191 31.50 -14.71 6.65
C LEU A 191 30.72 -15.45 5.56
N LYS A 192 30.12 -16.58 5.92
CA LYS A 192 29.13 -17.28 5.09
C LYS A 192 27.77 -16.61 5.17
N SER A 193 27.44 -16.03 6.32
CA SER A 193 26.17 -15.31 6.55
C SER A 193 26.42 -13.95 7.20
N THR A 194 25.91 -12.89 6.57
CA THR A 194 26.06 -11.51 7.08
C THR A 194 24.89 -11.05 7.93
N LEU A 195 23.72 -11.68 7.78
CA LEU A 195 22.55 -11.46 8.62
C LEU A 195 22.19 -12.76 9.31
N LEU A 196 22.17 -12.73 10.64
CA LEU A 196 21.79 -13.87 11.46
C LEU A 196 20.81 -13.43 12.53
N ALA A 197 19.67 -14.10 12.64
CA ALA A 197 18.75 -13.88 13.74
C ALA A 197 18.94 -14.97 14.80
N ALA A 198 18.91 -14.60 16.08
CA ALA A 198 19.05 -15.54 17.19
C ALA A 198 17.90 -15.39 18.17
N ASN A 199 17.38 -16.48 18.69
CA ASN A 199 16.35 -16.42 19.73
C ASN A 199 16.94 -15.89 21.06
N VAL A 200 16.05 -15.57 22.00
CA VAL A 200 16.43 -15.04 23.33
C VAL A 200 17.42 -15.95 24.08
N HIS A 201 17.32 -17.28 23.90
CA HIS A 201 18.22 -18.25 24.54
C HIS A 201 19.53 -18.49 23.78
N ARG A 202 19.68 -17.93 22.57
CA ARG A 202 20.81 -18.09 21.65
C ARG A 202 21.17 -19.55 21.38
N ASP A 203 20.19 -20.43 21.30
CA ASP A 203 20.38 -21.84 20.95
C ASP A 203 19.79 -22.21 19.58
N GLU A 204 18.95 -21.34 19.03
CA GLU A 204 18.36 -21.45 17.70
C GLU A 204 18.62 -20.18 16.88
N PHE A 205 18.94 -20.38 15.61
CA PHE A 205 19.40 -19.36 14.69
C PHE A 205 18.70 -19.45 13.34
N ILE A 206 18.63 -18.32 12.65
CA ILE A 206 18.12 -18.18 11.30
C ILE A 206 19.15 -17.38 10.50
N SER A 207 19.55 -17.87 9.33
CA SER A 207 20.41 -17.14 8.40
C SER A 207 19.54 -16.49 7.34
N LEU A 208 19.74 -15.19 7.12
CA LEU A 208 19.00 -14.41 6.14
C LEU A 208 19.95 -13.85 5.08
N THR A 209 19.50 -13.86 3.84
CA THR A 209 20.11 -13.12 2.73
C THR A 209 19.53 -11.70 2.63
N ALA A 210 20.20 -10.83 1.88
CA ALA A 210 19.67 -9.49 1.63
C ALA A 210 18.37 -9.53 0.81
N GLU A 211 18.22 -10.52 -0.07
CA GLU A 211 17.01 -10.76 -0.85
C GLU A 211 15.85 -11.23 0.02
N GLU A 212 16.07 -12.20 0.90
CA GLU A 212 15.04 -12.68 1.84
C GLU A 212 14.57 -11.55 2.76
N MET A 213 15.50 -10.70 3.21
CA MET A 213 15.17 -9.54 4.02
C MET A 213 14.22 -8.56 3.32
N LYS A 214 14.35 -8.39 2.00
CA LYS A 214 13.43 -7.55 1.19
C LYS A 214 12.02 -8.14 1.09
N SER A 215 11.88 -9.46 1.24
CA SER A 215 10.58 -10.14 1.23
C SER A 215 9.85 -10.06 2.56
N CYS A 216 10.57 -9.75 3.65
CA CYS A 216 9.99 -9.55 4.96
C CYS A 216 9.17 -8.28 5.03
N ILE A 217 8.10 -8.32 5.82
CA ILE A 217 7.23 -7.18 6.05
C ILE A 217 7.82 -6.37 7.21
N HIS A 218 8.24 -5.15 6.90
CA HIS A 218 8.74 -4.20 7.89
C HIS A 218 7.57 -3.48 8.55
N THR A 219 7.45 -3.62 9.87
CA THR A 219 6.44 -2.92 10.67
C THR A 219 7.03 -1.68 11.33
N THR A 220 6.22 -0.92 12.04
CA THR A 220 6.72 0.15 12.91
C THR A 220 7.67 -0.42 13.99
N ASN A 221 8.72 0.33 14.34
CA ASN A 221 9.75 0.00 15.35
C ASN A 221 10.80 -1.06 14.96
N ASP A 222 11.24 -1.12 13.70
CA ASP A 222 12.32 -2.00 13.24
C ASP A 222 12.07 -3.51 13.46
N VAL A 223 10.79 -3.90 13.51
CA VAL A 223 10.36 -5.30 13.58
C VAL A 223 10.09 -5.82 12.18
N TYR A 224 10.60 -7.01 11.90
CA TYR A 224 10.48 -7.68 10.60
C TYR A 224 9.70 -8.98 10.76
N ILE A 225 8.69 -9.15 9.93
CA ILE A 225 7.89 -10.37 9.87
C ILE A 225 8.25 -11.09 8.57
N CYS A 226 8.91 -12.24 8.71
CA CYS A 226 9.39 -13.04 7.59
C CYS A 226 8.62 -14.37 7.53
N ASP A 227 8.30 -14.81 6.31
CA ASP A 227 7.64 -16.10 6.07
C ASP A 227 8.69 -17.22 5.88
N ASN A 228 8.36 -18.44 6.30
CA ASN A 228 9.10 -19.69 6.02
C ASN A 228 10.63 -19.61 6.18
N GLN A 229 11.09 -19.29 7.38
CA GLN A 229 12.52 -19.24 7.69
C GLN A 229 13.05 -20.60 8.17
N THR A 230 14.17 -21.04 7.62
CA THR A 230 14.85 -22.26 8.06
C THR A 230 15.61 -21.99 9.34
N LYS A 231 15.32 -22.77 10.38
CA LYS A 231 15.95 -22.68 11.70
C LYS A 231 17.03 -23.74 11.83
N PHE A 232 18.13 -23.38 12.49
CA PHE A 232 19.20 -24.32 12.83
C PHE A 232 19.70 -24.07 14.24
N ASN A 233 20.27 -25.11 14.85
CA ASN A 233 20.74 -25.07 16.22
C ASN A 233 22.19 -24.58 16.30
N LYS A 234 22.62 -24.15 17.49
CA LYS A 234 24.00 -23.71 17.78
C LYS A 234 25.12 -24.70 17.40
N GLY A 235 24.80 -25.97 17.16
CA GLY A 235 25.74 -27.02 16.78
C GLY A 235 25.91 -27.22 15.27
N ASP A 236 25.18 -26.48 14.43
CA ASP A 236 25.29 -26.60 12.98
C ASP A 236 26.68 -26.17 12.49
N ARG A 237 27.38 -27.09 11.82
CA ARG A 237 28.74 -26.91 11.30
C ARG A 237 28.86 -25.84 10.22
N SER A 238 27.77 -25.56 9.50
CA SER A 238 27.77 -24.66 8.35
C SER A 238 27.98 -23.21 8.76
N HIS A 239 27.52 -22.83 9.97
CA HIS A 239 27.51 -21.45 10.49
C HIS A 239 28.25 -21.31 11.83
N LEU A 240 29.14 -22.26 12.19
CA LEU A 240 29.83 -22.24 13.49
C LEU A 240 30.63 -20.96 13.74
N CYS A 241 31.21 -20.36 12.70
CA CYS A 241 31.98 -19.13 12.83
C CYS A 241 31.11 -17.99 13.36
N GLU A 242 30.01 -17.72 12.66
CA GLU A 242 29.04 -16.66 12.95
C GLU A 242 28.32 -16.88 14.28
N VAL A 243 27.85 -18.10 14.52
CA VAL A 243 27.16 -18.49 15.75
C VAL A 243 28.06 -18.28 16.97
N ASN A 244 29.33 -18.68 16.88
CA ASN A 244 30.28 -18.50 17.99
C ASN A 244 30.50 -17.03 18.31
N PHE A 245 30.43 -16.11 17.34
CA PHE A 245 30.49 -14.68 17.63
C PHE A 245 29.29 -14.21 18.45
N ILE A 246 28.07 -14.62 18.11
CA ILE A 246 26.87 -14.26 18.92
C ILE A 246 26.94 -14.88 20.32
N LEU A 247 27.56 -16.06 20.45
CA LEU A 247 27.75 -16.75 21.72
C LEU A 247 28.95 -16.26 22.55
N ASN A 248 29.70 -15.27 22.07
CA ASN A 248 30.94 -14.80 22.70
C ASN A 248 31.96 -15.94 22.93
N LYS A 249 32.13 -16.79 21.91
CA LYS A 249 33.11 -17.87 21.89
C LYS A 249 34.11 -17.63 20.77
N SER A 250 35.38 -17.96 21.03
CA SER A 250 36.38 -18.01 19.97
C SER A 250 36.11 -19.23 19.07
N SER A 251 36.24 -19.05 17.76
CA SER A 251 36.07 -20.12 16.77
C SER A 251 37.34 -20.25 15.94
N GLU A 252 37.92 -21.45 15.92
CA GLU A 252 39.00 -21.80 14.98
C GLU A 252 38.46 -22.18 13.60
N ALA A 253 37.13 -22.34 13.47
CA ALA A 253 36.45 -22.81 12.26
C ALA A 253 36.10 -21.69 11.26
N CYS A 254 36.70 -20.51 11.40
CA CYS A 254 36.46 -19.38 10.53
C CYS A 254 37.45 -19.37 9.36
N ASP A 255 36.93 -19.30 8.13
CA ASP A 255 37.75 -19.07 6.96
C ASP A 255 38.28 -17.62 6.97
N LEU A 256 39.50 -17.41 6.47
CA LEU A 256 40.12 -16.09 6.39
C LEU A 256 40.35 -15.69 4.93
N GLU A 257 40.03 -14.44 4.65
CA GLU A 257 40.29 -13.80 3.36
C GLU A 257 41.40 -12.76 3.51
N SER A 258 42.30 -12.73 2.52
CA SER A 258 43.31 -11.68 2.43
C SER A 258 43.09 -10.80 1.20
N THR A 259 43.11 -9.49 1.42
CA THR A 259 43.03 -8.48 0.36
C THR A 259 44.21 -7.53 0.41
N MET A 260 44.59 -6.99 -0.76
CA MET A 260 45.65 -5.97 -0.91
C MET A 260 45.07 -4.56 -1.13
N HIS A 261 43.82 -4.30 -0.76
CA HIS A 261 43.17 -3.04 -1.12
C HIS A 261 43.88 -1.82 -0.49
N HIS A 262 44.05 -0.77 -1.29
CA HIS A 262 44.91 0.38 -0.97
C HIS A 262 44.29 1.33 0.08
N GLN A 263 42.97 1.49 0.10
CA GLN A 263 42.23 2.32 1.06
C GLN A 263 40.73 2.07 0.94
N THR A 264 39.98 1.92 2.04
CA THR A 264 38.51 1.84 1.99
C THR A 264 37.88 2.61 3.15
N TRP A 265 36.72 3.21 2.86
CA TRP A 265 35.89 3.94 3.81
C TRP A 265 34.46 3.44 3.64
N ARG A 266 33.84 2.98 4.73
CA ARG A 266 32.48 2.43 4.72
C ARG A 266 31.69 2.99 5.89
N GLN A 267 30.55 3.61 5.59
CA GLN A 267 29.60 4.03 6.62
C GLN A 267 28.99 2.80 7.31
N MET A 268 28.91 2.85 8.63
CA MET A 268 28.25 1.81 9.43
C MET A 268 26.76 2.13 9.60
N GLU A 269 25.95 1.11 9.91
CA GLU A 269 24.52 1.31 10.25
C GLU A 269 24.34 2.13 11.54
N GLN A 270 25.39 2.20 12.37
CA GLN A 270 25.41 3.07 13.54
C GLN A 270 25.58 4.52 13.12
N LYS A 271 24.84 5.40 13.81
CA LYS A 271 24.96 6.84 13.65
C LYS A 271 26.40 7.31 13.80
N TYR A 272 26.83 8.17 12.88
CA TYR A 272 28.15 8.83 12.88
C TYR A 272 29.35 7.91 12.74
N LYS A 273 29.18 6.59 12.60
CA LYS A 273 30.32 5.67 12.62
C LYS A 273 30.73 5.24 11.22
N TRP A 274 32.04 5.22 11.03
CA TRP A 274 32.71 4.86 9.80
C TRP A 274 33.76 3.80 10.08
N MET A 275 33.87 2.82 9.19
CA MET A 275 34.95 1.85 9.18
C MET A 275 35.97 2.26 8.12
N PHE A 276 37.25 2.17 8.45
CA PHE A 276 38.33 2.52 7.53
C PHE A 276 39.39 1.43 7.46
N THR A 277 40.09 1.39 6.32
CA THR A 277 41.29 0.58 6.10
C THR A 277 42.33 1.41 5.35
N LEU A 278 43.55 1.50 5.88
CA LEU A 278 44.68 2.26 5.36
C LEU A 278 45.97 1.44 5.49
N VAL A 279 46.65 1.14 4.39
CA VAL A 279 47.93 0.40 4.43
C VAL A 279 49.05 1.29 4.96
N ASN A 280 49.10 2.52 4.46
CA ASN A 280 50.11 3.51 4.79
C ASN A 280 49.56 4.49 5.83
N SER A 281 50.47 5.00 6.67
CA SER A 281 50.15 6.08 7.60
C SER A 281 49.70 7.31 6.82
N THR A 282 48.48 7.78 7.09
CA THR A 282 47.86 8.90 6.39
C THR A 282 47.44 9.96 7.38
N GLU A 283 47.84 11.20 7.12
CA GLU A 283 47.40 12.36 7.90
C GLU A 283 46.01 12.80 7.44
N LEU A 284 45.05 12.78 8.35
CA LEU A 284 43.68 13.22 8.12
C LEU A 284 43.41 14.52 8.86
N SER A 285 42.70 15.42 8.20
CA SER A 285 42.18 16.65 8.77
C SER A 285 40.74 16.47 9.20
N PHE A 286 40.47 16.58 10.49
CA PHE A 286 39.14 16.54 11.07
C PHE A 286 38.70 17.97 11.43
N VAL A 287 37.69 18.48 10.74
CA VAL A 287 37.19 19.86 10.85
C VAL A 287 35.78 19.83 11.41
N CYS A 288 35.56 20.33 12.63
CA CYS A 288 34.23 20.45 13.24
C CYS A 288 33.96 21.91 13.61
N GLY A 289 33.02 22.56 12.92
CA GLY A 289 32.80 24.00 13.06
C GLY A 289 34.07 24.80 12.72
N THR A 290 34.62 25.52 13.70
CA THR A 290 35.87 26.31 13.55
C THR A 290 37.13 25.58 14.02
N LYS A 291 37.00 24.38 14.60
CA LYS A 291 38.14 23.61 15.12
C LYS A 291 38.64 22.63 14.07
N MET A 292 39.95 22.62 13.86
CA MET A 292 40.64 21.68 12.98
C MET A 292 41.65 20.89 13.81
N THR A 293 41.60 19.56 13.68
CA THR A 293 42.53 18.63 14.33
C THR A 293 43.10 17.68 13.29
N HIS A 294 44.40 17.42 13.39
CA HIS A 294 45.11 16.49 12.52
C HIS A 294 45.26 15.15 13.23
N LEU A 295 44.98 14.07 12.51
CA LEU A 295 45.02 12.69 13.01
C LEU A 295 45.83 11.85 12.04
N GLU A 296 46.90 11.23 12.53
CA GLU A 296 47.64 10.24 11.76
C GLU A 296 47.04 8.86 12.02
N VAL A 297 46.56 8.21 10.95
CA VAL A 297 45.91 6.90 11.05
C VAL A 297 46.52 5.89 10.09
N GLN A 298 46.65 4.66 10.57
CA GLN A 298 47.12 3.51 9.82
C GLN A 298 46.36 2.25 10.26
N GLY A 299 46.26 1.26 9.39
CA GLY A 299 45.69 -0.04 9.69
C GLY A 299 44.19 -0.04 9.42
N ALA A 300 43.41 -0.60 10.33
CA ALA A 300 41.97 -0.67 10.18
C ALA A 300 41.29 -0.41 11.52
N GLY A 301 40.12 0.22 11.48
CA GLY A 301 39.40 0.61 12.67
C GLY A 301 38.09 1.31 12.37
N THR A 302 37.53 1.90 13.42
CA THR A 302 36.30 2.69 13.34
C THR A 302 36.53 4.11 13.82
N LEU A 303 35.91 5.07 13.17
CA LEU A 303 35.92 6.49 13.53
C LEU A 303 34.49 6.99 13.71
N GLU A 304 34.34 8.02 14.54
CA GLU A 304 33.06 8.70 14.74
C GLU A 304 33.15 10.11 14.17
N ILE A 305 32.29 10.42 13.21
CA ILE A 305 32.21 11.68 12.47
C ILE A 305 30.84 12.29 12.74
N GLY A 306 30.79 13.24 13.67
CA GLY A 306 29.56 13.96 14.02
C GLY A 306 28.99 14.78 12.85
N PRO A 307 27.73 15.24 12.94
CA PRO A 307 26.98 15.84 11.83
C PRO A 307 27.59 17.16 11.32
N ASP A 308 28.30 17.90 12.19
CA ASP A 308 28.94 19.18 11.86
C ASP A 308 30.45 19.02 11.60
N CYS A 309 30.89 17.79 11.37
CA CYS A 309 32.30 17.45 11.18
C CYS A 309 32.56 16.97 9.74
N ILE A 310 33.74 17.32 9.24
CA ILE A 310 34.27 16.89 7.95
C ILE A 310 35.62 16.23 8.20
N LEU A 311 35.75 14.97 7.80
CA LEU A 311 37.02 14.27 7.76
C LEU A 311 37.55 14.35 6.33
N LYS A 312 38.72 14.94 6.10
CA LYS A 312 39.29 15.07 4.76
C LYS A 312 40.78 14.75 4.76
N ASP A 313 41.24 14.27 3.62
CA ASP A 313 42.66 14.23 3.26
C ASP A 313 42.87 15.03 1.96
N ASN A 314 44.00 14.80 1.28
CA ASN A 314 44.31 15.45 0.00
C ASN A 314 43.51 14.90 -1.19
N THR A 315 42.77 13.80 -1.02
CA THR A 315 42.12 13.02 -2.09
C THR A 315 40.61 12.84 -1.91
N PHE A 316 40.08 12.94 -0.70
CA PHE A 316 38.67 12.76 -0.39
C PHE A 316 38.22 13.63 0.80
N ALA A 317 36.90 13.79 0.92
CA ALA A 317 36.23 14.35 2.08
C ALA A 317 34.98 13.52 2.43
N ILE A 318 34.86 13.16 3.70
CA ILE A 318 33.69 12.51 4.29
C ILE A 318 32.96 13.54 5.16
N TYR A 319 31.68 13.71 4.86
CA TYR A 319 30.81 14.64 5.58
C TYR A 319 30.01 13.88 6.63
N GLY A 320 29.91 14.45 7.83
CA GLY A 320 28.93 14.03 8.81
C GLY A 320 27.52 14.20 8.26
N HIS A 321 26.67 13.18 8.40
CA HIS A 321 25.27 13.26 7.98
C HIS A 321 24.35 13.42 9.18
N TYR A 322 23.32 14.27 9.03
CA TYR A 322 22.20 14.35 9.96
C TYR A 322 21.14 13.33 9.54
N GLU A 323 21.06 12.19 10.23
CA GLU A 323 19.95 11.25 10.07
C GLU A 323 19.16 11.06 11.38
N ASN A 324 17.83 11.03 11.25
CA ASN A 324 16.85 10.76 12.32
C ASN A 324 16.44 9.28 12.38
N LYS A 325 17.33 8.34 12.01
CA LYS A 325 17.03 6.91 12.13
C LYS A 325 17.24 6.39 13.55
N THR A 326 16.49 5.34 13.87
CA THR A 326 16.36 4.66 15.16
C THR A 326 17.68 4.11 15.70
N THR A 327 17.70 3.87 17.01
CA THR A 327 18.86 3.37 17.77
C THR A 327 19.20 1.94 17.37
N VAL A 328 20.17 1.76 16.46
CA VAL A 328 20.78 0.44 16.20
C VAL A 328 21.59 0.04 17.43
N HIS A 329 21.09 -0.92 18.22
CA HIS A 329 21.87 -1.54 19.28
C HIS A 329 23.00 -2.34 18.66
N THR A 330 24.21 -2.02 19.08
CA THR A 330 25.43 -2.57 18.51
C THR A 330 26.31 -3.05 19.62
N SER A 331 26.70 -4.32 19.51
CA SER A 331 27.68 -4.92 20.40
C SER A 331 28.93 -5.20 19.58
N TYR A 332 30.07 -4.82 20.13
CA TYR A 332 31.36 -5.15 19.56
C TYR A 332 31.89 -6.37 20.28
N LEU A 333 32.09 -7.46 19.55
CA LEU A 333 32.83 -8.58 20.09
C LEU A 333 34.31 -8.43 19.73
N ARG A 334 35.13 -8.08 20.71
CA ARG A 334 36.58 -8.07 20.55
C ARG A 334 37.09 -9.51 20.67
N LEU A 335 37.60 -10.05 19.57
CA LEU A 335 38.16 -11.40 19.56
C LEU A 335 39.44 -11.46 20.40
N LYS A 336 39.73 -12.67 20.93
CA LYS A 336 41.07 -13.01 21.40
C LYS A 336 42.10 -12.73 20.28
N PRO A 337 43.38 -12.51 20.60
CA PRO A 337 44.41 -12.24 19.60
C PRO A 337 44.32 -13.24 18.43
N LEU A 338 44.07 -12.69 17.23
CA LEU A 338 43.84 -13.44 16.00
C LEU A 338 45.03 -14.35 15.62
N ASP A 339 46.17 -14.16 16.29
CA ASP A 339 47.39 -14.94 16.13
C ASP A 339 47.16 -16.45 16.32
N SER A 340 46.22 -16.84 17.19
CA SER A 340 45.84 -18.25 17.39
C SER A 340 44.98 -18.84 16.27
N ILE A 341 44.17 -18.02 15.59
CA ILE A 341 43.25 -18.44 14.52
C ILE A 341 43.96 -18.46 13.16
N ILE A 342 44.88 -17.51 12.93
CA ILE A 342 45.69 -17.42 11.70
C ILE A 342 46.54 -18.69 11.52
N SER A 343 47.02 -19.29 12.60
CA SER A 343 47.83 -20.52 12.54
C SER A 343 47.04 -21.78 12.14
N SER A 344 45.72 -21.81 12.36
CA SER A 344 44.87 -22.99 12.10
C SER A 344 44.01 -22.89 10.83
N SER A 345 43.78 -21.68 10.32
CA SER A 345 42.89 -21.41 9.17
C SER A 345 43.59 -21.44 7.80
N LYS A 346 42.84 -21.83 6.74
CA LYS A 346 43.32 -21.75 5.34
C LYS A 346 43.05 -20.35 4.78
N LEU A 347 44.11 -19.64 4.38
CA LEU A 347 43.98 -18.33 3.74
C LEU A 347 43.57 -18.50 2.27
N VAL A 348 42.40 -17.97 1.88
CA VAL A 348 41.93 -17.99 0.49
C VAL A 348 42.24 -16.64 -0.17
N LEU A 349 42.91 -16.69 -1.33
CA LEU A 349 43.20 -15.51 -2.16
C LEU A 349 42.06 -15.32 -3.18
N LEU A 350 41.26 -14.27 -3.02
CA LEU A 350 40.14 -13.97 -3.92
C LEU A 350 40.59 -13.13 -5.12
N ASN A 351 40.66 -13.78 -6.30
CA ASN A 351 40.59 -13.12 -7.61
C ASN A 351 39.21 -13.42 -8.20
N LYS A 352 38.24 -12.52 -8.03
CA LYS A 352 36.87 -12.75 -8.49
C LYS A 352 36.64 -12.11 -9.86
N THR A 353 36.61 -12.91 -10.91
CA THR A 353 36.04 -12.55 -12.21
C THR A 353 34.52 -12.74 -12.15
N LEU A 354 33.75 -11.68 -12.43
CA LEU A 354 32.30 -11.72 -12.51
C LEU A 354 31.85 -12.39 -13.82
N ASN A 355 31.04 -13.46 -13.73
CA ASN A 355 30.34 -14.06 -14.87
C ASN A 355 28.88 -13.63 -14.87
N SER A 356 28.45 -12.99 -15.96
CA SER A 356 27.14 -12.34 -16.17
C SER A 356 26.16 -13.21 -16.94
N THR A 357 25.82 -14.41 -16.45
CA THR A 357 24.96 -15.36 -17.20
C THR A 357 23.65 -15.72 -16.48
N TYR A 358 23.37 -15.13 -15.31
CA TYR A 358 22.15 -15.42 -14.53
C TYR A 358 20.98 -14.46 -14.77
N GLU A 359 21.18 -13.31 -15.40
CA GLU A 359 20.13 -12.28 -15.55
C GLU A 359 19.16 -12.54 -16.71
N THR A 360 19.58 -13.28 -17.75
CA THR A 360 18.78 -13.47 -18.96
C THR A 360 17.63 -14.47 -18.80
N HIS A 361 17.77 -15.50 -17.96
CA HIS A 361 16.71 -16.49 -17.77
C HIS A 361 15.66 -16.09 -16.73
N ALA A 362 15.98 -15.15 -15.83
CA ALA A 362 15.03 -14.64 -14.84
C ALA A 362 14.01 -13.69 -15.47
N SER A 363 14.40 -12.90 -16.47
CA SER A 363 13.53 -11.92 -17.14
C SER A 363 12.46 -12.57 -18.03
N GLU A 364 12.76 -13.72 -18.64
CA GLU A 364 11.80 -14.49 -19.44
C GLU A 364 10.70 -15.14 -18.57
N LEU A 365 11.05 -15.64 -17.36
CA LEU A 365 10.04 -16.19 -16.45
C LEU A 365 9.10 -15.10 -15.88
N VAL A 366 9.65 -13.91 -15.59
CA VAL A 366 8.86 -12.78 -15.09
C VAL A 366 7.89 -12.28 -16.15
N THR A 367 8.33 -12.17 -17.40
CA THR A 367 7.47 -11.72 -18.51
C THR A 367 6.34 -12.70 -18.82
N LEU A 368 6.61 -14.01 -18.78
CA LEU A 368 5.59 -15.04 -19.01
C LEU A 368 4.56 -15.12 -17.88
N HIS A 369 4.98 -14.92 -16.62
CA HIS A 369 4.06 -14.78 -15.48
C HIS A 369 3.19 -13.52 -15.59
N GLN A 370 3.77 -12.41 -16.04
CA GLN A 370 3.06 -11.15 -16.24
C GLN A 370 1.97 -11.25 -17.31
N GLN A 371 2.23 -12.00 -18.39
CA GLN A 371 1.28 -12.20 -19.50
C GLN A 371 0.09 -13.10 -19.12
N LEU A 372 0.31 -14.16 -18.35
CA LEU A 372 -0.79 -15.00 -17.87
C LEU A 372 -1.72 -14.22 -16.92
N LYS A 373 -1.13 -13.32 -16.11
CA LYS A 373 -1.85 -12.50 -15.13
C LYS A 373 -2.72 -11.41 -15.79
N THR A 374 -2.32 -10.84 -16.92
CA THR A 374 -3.11 -9.81 -17.63
C THR A 374 -4.32 -10.38 -18.38
N ILE A 375 -4.26 -11.63 -18.85
CA ILE A 375 -5.36 -12.29 -19.57
C ILE A 375 -6.57 -12.53 -18.64
N GLU A 376 -6.34 -12.93 -17.39
CA GLU A 376 -7.40 -13.22 -16.42
C GLU A 376 -8.14 -11.96 -15.95
N ILE A 377 -7.41 -10.83 -15.77
CA ILE A 377 -8.00 -9.51 -15.51
C ILE A 377 -8.81 -9.01 -16.70
N GLY A 378 -8.28 -9.19 -17.92
CA GLY A 378 -8.92 -8.74 -19.15
C GLY A 378 -10.33 -9.29 -19.31
N HIS A 379 -10.51 -10.59 -19.07
CA HIS A 379 -11.83 -11.24 -19.15
C HIS A 379 -12.81 -10.74 -18.08
N LEU A 380 -12.32 -10.51 -16.85
CA LEU A 380 -13.13 -10.05 -15.71
C LEU A 380 -13.57 -8.58 -15.87
N LEU A 381 -12.67 -7.73 -16.36
CA LEU A 381 -12.94 -6.33 -16.67
C LEU A 381 -13.84 -6.19 -17.89
N GLN A 382 -13.72 -7.07 -18.89
CA GLN A 382 -14.56 -7.07 -20.09
C GLN A 382 -16.02 -7.45 -19.77
N LEU A 383 -16.26 -8.33 -18.79
CA LEU A 383 -17.61 -8.67 -18.31
C LEU A 383 -18.31 -7.45 -17.69
N MET A 384 -17.58 -6.64 -16.89
CA MET A 384 -18.12 -5.42 -16.27
C MET A 384 -18.22 -4.25 -17.25
N LYS A 385 -17.26 -4.09 -18.16
CA LYS A 385 -17.27 -3.00 -19.16
C LYS A 385 -18.46 -3.11 -20.12
N SER A 386 -18.93 -4.33 -20.40
CA SER A 386 -20.14 -4.56 -21.20
C SER A 386 -21.38 -3.92 -20.57
N THR A 387 -21.50 -3.92 -19.24
CA THR A 387 -22.62 -3.29 -18.53
C THR A 387 -22.47 -1.77 -18.42
N ALA A 388 -21.26 -1.25 -18.24
CA ALA A 388 -20.96 0.20 -18.21
C ALA A 388 -21.33 0.91 -19.53
N ILE A 389 -21.05 0.28 -20.67
CA ILE A 389 -21.34 0.84 -22.01
C ILE A 389 -22.85 1.07 -22.18
N HIS A 390 -23.69 0.17 -21.68
CA HIS A 390 -25.14 0.34 -21.71
C HIS A 390 -25.60 1.54 -20.88
N HIS A 391 -25.03 1.76 -19.70
CA HIS A 391 -25.38 2.93 -18.87
C HIS A 391 -24.99 4.26 -19.50
N HIS A 392 -23.81 4.34 -20.12
CA HIS A 392 -23.38 5.53 -20.85
C HIS A 392 -24.34 5.85 -22.01
N ILE A 393 -24.68 4.85 -22.82
CA ILE A 393 -25.63 4.98 -23.93
C ILE A 393 -27.01 5.44 -23.44
N ILE A 394 -27.51 4.88 -22.33
CA ILE A 394 -28.79 5.28 -21.74
C ILE A 394 -28.73 6.74 -21.25
N SER A 395 -27.63 7.19 -20.63
CA SER A 395 -27.49 8.57 -20.19
C SER A 395 -27.43 9.57 -21.36
N TYR A 396 -26.73 9.22 -22.46
CA TYR A 396 -26.67 10.04 -23.66
C TYR A 396 -28.02 10.08 -24.38
N LEU A 397 -28.74 8.96 -24.46
CA LEU A 397 -30.10 8.92 -25.00
C LEU A 397 -31.06 9.81 -24.19
N ALA A 398 -31.00 9.75 -22.86
CA ALA A 398 -31.81 10.61 -21.99
C ALA A 398 -31.50 12.11 -22.20
N LEU A 399 -30.22 12.45 -22.38
CA LEU A 399 -29.77 13.82 -22.62
C LEU A 399 -30.20 14.32 -24.03
N CYS A 400 -30.08 13.48 -25.06
CA CYS A 400 -30.56 13.77 -26.41
C CYS A 400 -32.09 13.94 -26.46
N ILE A 401 -32.85 13.12 -25.73
CA ILE A 401 -34.31 13.27 -25.60
C ILE A 401 -34.63 14.60 -24.90
N GLY A 402 -33.94 14.94 -23.81
CA GLY A 402 -34.11 16.21 -23.11
C GLY A 402 -33.86 17.44 -24.00
N ILE A 403 -32.77 17.42 -24.78
CA ILE A 403 -32.44 18.48 -25.75
C ILE A 403 -33.47 18.54 -26.87
N GLY A 404 -33.86 17.38 -27.42
CA GLY A 404 -34.84 17.30 -28.50
C GLY A 404 -36.20 17.88 -28.10
N VAL A 405 -36.65 17.61 -26.88
CA VAL A 405 -37.89 18.19 -26.32
C VAL A 405 -37.74 19.70 -26.14
N ALA A 406 -36.61 20.19 -25.62
CA ALA A 406 -36.36 21.64 -25.47
C ALA A 406 -36.35 22.38 -26.82
N ILE A 407 -35.74 21.78 -27.86
CA ILE A 407 -35.75 22.31 -29.22
C ILE A 407 -37.17 22.30 -29.80
N TYR A 408 -37.92 21.21 -29.63
CA TYR A 408 -39.29 21.13 -30.12
C TYR A 408 -40.20 22.19 -29.49
N VAL A 409 -40.09 22.40 -28.17
CA VAL A 409 -40.85 23.42 -27.44
C VAL A 409 -40.47 24.83 -27.90
N THR A 410 -39.18 25.13 -28.05
CA THR A 410 -38.74 26.45 -28.54
C THR A 410 -39.20 26.73 -29.97
N VAL A 411 -39.15 25.74 -30.87
CA VAL A 411 -39.66 25.88 -32.24
C VAL A 411 -41.18 26.09 -32.24
N LYS A 412 -41.94 25.31 -31.46
CA LYS A 412 -43.40 25.46 -31.38
C LYS A 412 -43.81 26.81 -30.78
N PHE A 413 -43.08 27.31 -29.78
CA PHE A 413 -43.31 28.62 -29.18
C PHE A 413 -43.00 29.77 -30.15
N CYS A 414 -41.89 29.69 -30.90
CA CYS A 414 -41.55 30.66 -31.96
C CYS A 414 -42.56 30.67 -33.13
N HIS A 415 -43.15 29.51 -33.45
CA HIS A 415 -44.18 29.41 -34.49
C HIS A 415 -45.53 29.97 -34.02
N HIS A 416 -45.82 29.91 -32.72
CA HIS A 416 -47.04 30.47 -32.15
C HIS A 416 -46.97 32.00 -32.01
N THR A 417 -45.80 32.57 -31.73
CA THR A 417 -45.60 34.03 -31.66
C THR A 417 -45.61 34.71 -33.03
N THR A 418 -45.12 34.04 -34.08
CA THR A 418 -45.20 34.55 -35.47
C THR A 418 -46.61 34.48 -36.05
N SER A 419 -47.44 33.52 -35.63
CA SER A 419 -48.85 33.43 -36.09
C SER A 419 -49.79 34.49 -35.50
N ASN A 420 -49.42 35.14 -34.38
CA ASN A 420 -50.28 36.11 -33.70
C ASN A 420 -50.03 37.59 -34.09
N ASN A 421 -49.07 37.86 -34.99
CA ASN A 421 -48.73 39.23 -35.40
C ASN A 421 -49.44 39.73 -36.67
N ASN A 422 -50.48 39.02 -37.15
CA ASN A 422 -51.34 39.51 -38.24
C ASN A 422 -52.72 39.95 -37.71
N VAL A 423 -52.78 41.08 -36.99
CA VAL A 423 -54.02 41.84 -36.78
C VAL A 423 -53.73 43.35 -36.91
N ASN A 424 -54.59 44.01 -37.69
CA ASN A 424 -54.54 45.40 -38.17
C ASN A 424 -54.33 46.50 -37.11
N PRO A 425 -53.75 47.65 -37.49
CA PRO A 425 -53.56 48.80 -36.61
C PRO A 425 -54.81 49.70 -36.55
N THR A 426 -55.19 50.17 -35.35
CA THR A 426 -55.96 51.42 -35.07
C THR A 426 -56.32 51.50 -33.57
N PRO A 427 -56.68 52.68 -33.00
CA PRO A 427 -56.03 53.99 -33.01
C PRO A 427 -55.79 54.52 -31.57
N ILE A 428 -55.01 55.60 -31.45
CA ILE A 428 -54.68 56.31 -30.20
C ILE A 428 -55.92 57.06 -29.64
N PRO A 429 -56.18 57.02 -28.32
CA PRO A 429 -56.93 58.06 -27.64
C PRO A 429 -56.12 58.81 -26.56
N ARG A 430 -56.53 60.08 -26.41
CA ARG A 430 -55.92 61.23 -25.74
C ARG A 430 -55.83 61.14 -24.22
N GLN A 431 -54.81 61.82 -23.70
CA GLN A 431 -54.68 62.31 -22.32
C GLN A 431 -55.85 63.22 -21.91
N SER A 432 -56.28 63.13 -20.65
CA SER A 432 -56.90 64.22 -19.91
C SER A 432 -56.40 64.27 -18.48
N VAL A 433 -56.16 65.49 -18.03
CA VAL A 433 -55.55 65.92 -16.76
C VAL A 433 -56.62 66.71 -15.98
N SER A 434 -56.76 66.47 -14.68
CA SER A 434 -57.22 67.42 -13.63
C SER A 434 -57.01 66.74 -12.26
N SER A 435 -56.19 67.20 -11.31
CA SER A 435 -56.03 68.45 -10.53
C SER A 435 -57.09 68.69 -9.43
N SER A 436 -56.62 68.70 -8.17
CA SER A 436 -57.10 69.39 -6.93
C SER A 436 -56.32 68.79 -5.73
N TYR A 437 -55.29 69.36 -5.08
CA TYR A 437 -55.02 70.63 -4.34
C TYR A 437 -55.59 70.72 -2.90
N VAL A 438 -54.73 71.24 -1.98
CA VAL A 438 -54.97 71.90 -0.65
C VAL A 438 -54.65 71.02 0.60
N ILE A 439 -53.48 71.16 1.27
CA ILE A 439 -53.05 72.12 2.36
C ILE A 439 -53.50 71.61 3.76
N ASP A 440 -52.81 71.64 4.91
CA ASP A 440 -51.58 72.30 5.43
C ASP A 440 -51.14 71.62 6.75
N GLN A 441 -50.04 72.14 7.33
CA GLN A 441 -49.71 72.28 8.78
C GLN A 441 -48.46 71.56 9.33
N THR A 442 -47.34 72.29 9.19
CA THR A 442 -46.48 72.86 10.25
C THR A 442 -45.72 72.00 11.27
N VAL A 443 -44.39 72.13 11.16
CA VAL A 443 -43.40 72.57 12.17
C VAL A 443 -43.07 71.66 13.36
N SER A 444 -41.88 71.04 13.29
CA SER A 444 -40.75 71.25 14.23
C SER A 444 -39.45 70.96 13.48
#